data_AF-A0A9E5IDE0-F1
#
_entry.id   AF-A0A9E5IDE0-F1
#
_cell.length_a   1.000
_cell.length_b   1.000
_cell.length_c   1.000
_cell.angle_alpha   90.00
_cell.angle_beta   90.00
_cell.angle_gamma   90.00
#
_symmetry.space_group_name_H-M   'P 1'
#
loop_
_entity.id
_entity.type
_entity.pdbx_description
1 polymer ?
#
loop_
_entity_poly.entity_id
_entity_poly.type
_entity_poly.pdbx_seq_one_letter_code
_entity_poly.pdbx_strand_id
1 'polypeptide(L)'
;MTLEPEALQALWLTVKVSAVVTLILLVIGTPIAWWLARTQSHLKAPIAAIVALPLVLPPTVLGFYLLLAMGPHGFAGRLTESLGLGLLPFTFWGLVVASVFYSLPFMVQPLQNAFESIGRRPLEVAATLRATPLDAFFSVVVPMALPGFLTASVMSFAHTVGEFGVVLMIGGNLA
;
A
#
# COMPACT_ATOMS: atom_id res chain seq x y z
N MET A 1 1.81 -11.88 34.90
CA MET A 1 2.31 -11.04 33.80
C MET A 1 1.10 -10.27 33.25
N THR A 2 0.66 -9.25 33.98
CA THR A 2 -0.44 -8.37 33.56
C THR A 2 0.13 -7.43 32.51
N LEU A 3 -0.50 -7.37 31.33
CA LEU A 3 -0.09 -6.44 30.28
C LEU A 3 -0.26 -5.02 30.83
N GLU A 4 0.80 -4.23 30.81
CA GLU A 4 0.74 -2.82 31.24
C GLU A 4 -0.16 -2.04 30.26
N PRO A 5 -0.95 -1.05 30.73
CA PRO A 5 -1.87 -0.29 29.88
C PRO A 5 -1.22 0.31 28.62
N GLU A 6 0.05 0.70 28.72
CA GLU A 6 0.86 1.25 27.63
C GLU A 6 1.11 0.20 26.52
N ALA A 7 1.34 -1.06 26.90
CA ALA A 7 1.53 -2.15 25.94
C ALA A 7 0.25 -2.46 25.16
N LEU A 8 -0.92 -2.35 25.81
CA LEU A 8 -2.21 -2.49 25.14
C LEU A 8 -2.46 -1.35 24.15
N GLN A 9 -2.12 -0.11 24.52
CA GLN A 9 -2.27 1.05 23.65
C GLN A 9 -1.38 0.95 22.41
N ALA A 10 -0.11 0.54 22.58
CA ALA A 10 0.80 0.30 21.47
C ALA A 10 0.29 -0.81 20.55
N LEU A 11 -0.18 -1.94 21.11
CA LEU A 11 -0.75 -3.03 20.32
C LEU A 11 -1.97 -2.57 19.51
N TRP A 12 -2.87 -1.81 20.13
CA TRP A 12 -4.05 -1.27 19.47
C TRP A 12 -3.69 -0.30 18.35
N LEU A 13 -2.72 0.59 18.57
CA LEU A 13 -2.22 1.51 17.56
C LEU A 13 -1.66 0.74 16.35
N THR A 14 -0.83 -0.28 16.58
CA THR A 14 -0.25 -1.11 15.52
C THR A 14 -1.34 -1.81 14.70
N VAL A 15 -2.30 -2.47 15.36
CA VAL A 15 -3.42 -3.12 14.67
C VAL A 15 -4.23 -2.10 13.86
N LYS A 16 -4.51 -0.93 14.43
CA LYS A 16 -5.26 0.14 13.77
C LYS A 16 -4.53 0.64 12.52
N VAL A 17 -3.23 0.94 12.62
CA VAL A 17 -2.41 1.40 11.49
C VAL A 17 -2.36 0.32 10.41
N SER A 18 -2.04 -0.92 10.76
CA SER A 18 -1.94 -2.03 9.80
C SER A 18 -3.26 -2.30 9.07
N ALA A 19 -4.40 -2.22 9.77
CA ALA A 19 -5.71 -2.37 9.15
C ALA A 19 -6.01 -1.22 8.17
N VAL A 20 -5.81 0.04 8.59
CA VAL A 20 -6.05 1.22 7.75
C VAL A 20 -5.16 1.19 6.50
N VAL A 21 -3.88 0.88 6.67
CA VAL A 21 -2.90 0.80 5.58
C VAL A 21 -3.29 -0.29 4.59
N THR A 22 -3.68 -1.47 5.08
CA THR A 22 -4.11 -2.59 4.22
C THR A 22 -5.34 -2.21 3.39
N LEU A 23 -6.33 -1.53 3.98
CA LEU A 23 -7.51 -1.07 3.26
C LEU A 23 -7.19 -0.02 2.20
N ILE A 24 -6.33 0.95 2.52
CA ILE A 24 -5.87 1.95 1.55
C ILE A 24 -5.12 1.26 0.41
N LEU A 25 -4.22 0.33 0.74
CA LEU A 25 -3.46 -0.45 -0.22
C LEU A 25 -4.34 -1.31 -1.12
N LEU A 26 -5.44 -1.88 -0.62
CA LEU A 26 -6.40 -2.58 -1.47
C LEU A 26 -7.00 -1.64 -2.52
N VAL A 27 -7.36 -0.40 -2.14
CA VAL A 27 -7.97 0.56 -3.06
C VAL A 27 -6.96 1.06 -4.10
N ILE A 28 -5.73 1.38 -3.69
CA ILE A 28 -4.72 1.96 -4.60
C ILE A 28 -3.86 0.91 -5.31
N GLY A 29 -3.53 -0.17 -4.62
CA GLY A 29 -2.65 -1.23 -5.10
C GLY A 29 -3.34 -2.12 -6.14
N THR A 30 -4.64 -2.33 -6.03
CA THR A 30 -5.43 -3.09 -7.02
C THR A 30 -5.36 -2.50 -8.43
N PRO A 31 -5.69 -1.21 -8.67
CA PRO A 31 -5.59 -0.64 -10.01
C PRO A 31 -4.15 -0.58 -10.51
N ILE A 32 -3.16 -0.35 -9.64
CA ILE A 32 -1.73 -0.37 -10.01
C ILE A 32 -1.32 -1.79 -10.47
N ALA A 33 -1.64 -2.81 -9.68
CA ALA A 33 -1.35 -4.21 -9.99
C ALA A 33 -2.05 -4.65 -11.27
N TRP A 34 -3.33 -4.28 -11.44
CA TRP A 34 -4.10 -4.57 -12.65
C TRP A 34 -3.47 -3.95 -13.89
N TRP A 35 -3.07 -2.68 -13.80
CA TRP A 35 -2.42 -1.98 -14.89
C TRP A 35 -1.07 -2.61 -15.22
N LEU A 36 -0.22 -2.89 -14.22
CA LEU A 36 1.09 -3.53 -14.42
C LEU A 36 0.98 -4.93 -15.04
N ALA A 37 -0.03 -5.70 -14.66
CA ALA A 37 -0.27 -7.05 -15.16
C ALA A 37 -0.63 -7.08 -16.66
N ARG A 38 -1.25 -6.00 -17.19
CA ARG A 38 -1.81 -6.00 -18.57
C ARG A 38 -1.17 -5.01 -19.52
N THR A 39 -0.53 -3.96 -19.02
CA THR A 39 0.01 -2.89 -19.85
C THR A 39 1.19 -3.38 -20.71
N GLN A 40 1.30 -2.82 -21.91
CA GLN A 40 2.46 -2.94 -22.81
C GLN A 40 3.22 -1.61 -22.93
N SER A 41 2.87 -0.63 -22.09
CA SER A 41 3.48 0.71 -22.13
C SER A 41 4.95 0.69 -21.68
N HIS A 42 5.77 1.55 -22.27
CA HIS A 42 7.14 1.81 -21.80
C HIS A 42 7.19 2.30 -20.34
N LEU A 43 6.09 2.87 -19.83
CA LEU A 43 5.96 3.30 -18.42
C LEU A 43 5.87 2.13 -17.42
N LYS A 44 5.69 0.89 -17.90
CA LYS A 44 5.64 -0.30 -17.03
C LYS A 44 6.89 -0.42 -16.17
N ALA A 45 8.07 -0.29 -16.76
CA ALA A 45 9.34 -0.46 -16.06
C ALA A 45 9.56 0.64 -14.98
N PRO A 46 9.41 1.94 -15.27
CA PRO A 46 9.49 2.98 -14.24
C PRO A 46 8.48 2.79 -13.10
N ILE A 47 7.22 2.46 -13.39
CA ILE A 47 6.20 2.30 -12.33
C ILE A 47 6.49 1.05 -11.49
N ALA A 48 6.88 -0.06 -12.11
CA ALA A 48 7.31 -1.25 -11.38
C ALA A 48 8.52 -0.96 -10.48
N ALA A 49 9.47 -0.14 -10.96
CA ALA A 49 10.63 0.28 -10.17
C ALA A 49 10.21 1.15 -8.96
N ILE A 50 9.27 2.08 -9.14
CA ILE A 50 8.74 2.89 -8.03
C ILE A 50 8.03 2.01 -6.99
N VAL A 51 7.23 1.03 -7.43
CA VAL A 51 6.56 0.07 -6.54
C VAL A 51 7.58 -0.77 -5.77
N ALA A 52 8.67 -1.18 -6.42
CA ALA A 52 9.72 -1.99 -5.82
C ALA A 52 10.75 -1.19 -5.00
N LEU A 53 10.78 0.14 -5.15
CA LEU A 53 11.75 1.01 -4.49
C LEU A 53 11.85 0.80 -2.97
N PRO A 54 10.74 0.61 -2.22
CA PRO A 54 10.80 0.34 -0.79
C PRO A 54 11.54 -0.94 -0.41
N LEU A 55 11.59 -1.94 -1.31
CA LEU A 55 12.31 -3.20 -1.06
C LEU A 55 13.83 -3.03 -1.15
N VAL A 56 14.28 -2.02 -1.89
CA VAL A 56 15.71 -1.79 -2.18
C VAL A 56 16.32 -0.80 -1.18
N LEU A 57 15.53 0.14 -0.68
CA LEU A 57 15.99 1.14 0.27
C LEU A 57 16.05 0.59 1.70
N PRO A 58 17.11 0.87 2.47
CA PRO A 58 17.11 0.61 3.90
C PRO A 58 15.92 1.32 4.58
N PRO A 59 15.22 0.68 5.54
CA PRO A 59 14.04 1.27 6.18
C PRO A 59 14.30 2.65 6.79
N THR A 60 15.46 2.84 7.42
CA THR A 60 15.87 4.14 8.00
C THR A 60 16.05 5.22 6.92
N VAL A 61 16.60 4.86 5.76
CA VAL A 61 16.78 5.81 4.65
C VAL A 61 15.43 6.19 4.06
N LEU A 62 14.53 5.22 3.90
CA LEU A 62 13.17 5.46 3.44
C LEU A 62 12.41 6.37 4.43
N GLY A 63 12.48 6.07 5.73
CA GLY A 63 11.88 6.89 6.78
C GLY A 63 12.42 8.33 6.79
N PHE A 64 13.74 8.51 6.63
CA PHE A 64 14.36 9.83 6.54
C PHE A 64 13.83 10.64 5.34
N TYR A 65 13.80 10.05 4.14
CA TYR A 65 13.32 10.75 2.95
C TYR A 65 11.83 11.08 3.04
N LEU A 66 11.01 10.18 3.60
CA LEU A 66 9.60 10.44 3.84
C LEU A 66 9.40 11.57 4.85
N LEU A 67 10.21 11.63 5.92
CA LEU A 67 10.19 12.72 6.90
C LEU A 67 10.54 14.06 6.23
N LEU A 68 11.58 14.11 5.40
CA LEU A 68 11.93 15.32 4.65
C LEU A 68 10.83 15.73 3.67
N ALA A 69 10.21 14.78 2.97
CA ALA A 69 9.15 15.05 2.00
C ALA A 69 7.86 15.57 2.64
N MET A 70 7.56 15.10 3.86
CA MET A 70 6.38 15.48 4.65
C MET A 70 6.62 16.65 5.59
N GLY A 71 7.87 17.06 5.80
CA GLY A 71 8.24 18.22 6.61
C GLY A 71 7.91 19.56 5.94
N PRO A 72 8.12 20.69 6.63
CA PRO A 72 7.69 22.03 6.20
C PRO A 72 8.24 22.47 4.84
N HIS A 73 9.44 22.02 4.49
CA HIS A 73 10.10 22.37 3.22
C HIS A 73 9.85 21.32 2.12
N GLY A 74 9.27 20.17 2.49
CA GLY A 74 8.94 19.10 1.58
C GLY A 74 7.76 19.43 0.67
N PHE A 75 7.67 18.72 -0.46
CA PHE A 75 6.55 18.90 -1.39
C PHE A 75 5.22 18.47 -0.76
N ALA A 76 5.20 17.32 -0.07
CA ALA A 76 3.99 16.82 0.56
C ALA A 76 3.58 17.69 1.77
N GLY A 77 4.54 18.14 2.58
CA GLY A 77 4.26 19.03 3.72
C GLY A 77 3.68 20.38 3.30
N ARG A 78 4.23 21.02 2.27
CA ARG A 78 3.67 22.28 1.72
C ARG A 78 2.27 22.09 1.17
N LEU A 79 1.99 20.95 0.53
CA LEU A 79 0.66 20.64 0.03
C LEU A 79 -0.34 20.48 1.18
N THR A 80 -0.01 19.72 2.23
CA THR A 80 -0.90 19.54 3.37
C THR A 80 -1.11 20.82 4.17
N GLU A 81 -0.07 21.66 4.32
CA GLU A 81 -0.23 23.00 4.90
C GLU A 81 -1.14 23.89 4.07
N SER A 82 -0.99 23.90 2.73
CA SER A 82 -1.86 24.70 1.86
C SER A 82 -3.34 24.28 1.90
N LEU A 83 -3.60 23.02 2.26
CA LEU A 83 -4.94 22.45 2.44
C LEU A 83 -5.47 22.62 3.87
N GLY A 84 -4.70 23.22 4.78
CA GLY A 84 -5.07 23.42 6.18
C GLY A 84 -5.01 22.15 7.05
N LEU A 85 -4.38 21.07 6.55
CA LEU A 85 -4.23 19.80 7.27
C LEU A 85 -3.02 19.79 8.23
N GLY A 86 -2.13 20.77 8.11
CA GLY A 86 -0.90 20.85 8.89
C GLY A 86 0.20 19.92 8.37
N LEU A 87 1.20 19.68 9.22
CA LEU A 87 2.34 18.81 8.92
C LEU A 87 2.01 17.36 9.30
N LEU A 88 2.45 16.42 8.46
CA LEU A 88 2.22 14.98 8.66
C LEU A 88 3.21 14.27 9.62
N PRO A 89 4.50 14.65 9.76
CA PRO A 89 5.42 13.97 10.67
C PRO A 89 4.90 13.94 12.11
N PHE A 90 5.12 12.84 12.81
CA PHE A 90 4.68 12.61 14.19
C PHE A 90 3.15 12.65 14.38
N THR A 91 2.41 12.35 13.33
CA THR A 91 0.95 12.18 13.38
C THR A 91 0.55 10.78 12.95
N PHE A 92 -0.65 10.35 13.38
CA PHE A 92 -1.24 9.10 12.92
C PHE A 92 -1.31 9.02 11.39
N TRP A 93 -1.68 10.12 10.71
CA TRP A 93 -1.80 10.13 9.26
C TRP A 93 -0.46 10.14 8.54
N GLY A 94 0.58 10.78 9.09
CA GLY A 94 1.94 10.65 8.57
C GLY A 94 2.45 9.22 8.68
N LEU A 95 2.17 8.55 9.79
CA LEU A 95 2.49 7.13 9.98
C LEU A 95 1.75 6.24 8.97
N VAL A 96 0.45 6.49 8.74
CA VAL A 96 -0.34 5.77 7.72
C VAL A 96 0.23 5.99 6.32
N VAL A 97 0.53 7.24 5.93
CA VAL A 97 1.09 7.56 4.60
C VAL A 97 2.45 6.87 4.42
N ALA A 98 3.34 6.98 5.40
CA ALA A 98 4.63 6.30 5.34
C ALA A 98 4.47 4.78 5.22
N SER A 99 3.50 4.21 5.94
CA SER A 99 3.16 2.79 5.89
C SER A 99 2.61 2.32 4.56
N VAL A 100 1.76 3.13 3.93
CA VAL A 100 1.31 2.87 2.56
C VAL A 100 2.50 2.81 1.60
N PHE A 101 3.47 3.73 1.72
CA PHE A 101 4.64 3.75 0.85
C PHE A 101 5.51 2.51 1.03
N TYR A 102 5.89 2.16 2.27
CA TYR A 102 6.80 1.02 2.46
C TYR A 102 6.13 -0.34 2.23
N SER A 103 4.83 -0.47 2.50
CA SER A 103 4.08 -1.73 2.31
C SER A 103 3.52 -1.91 0.90
N LEU A 104 3.59 -0.89 0.03
CA LEU A 104 3.13 -0.93 -1.35
C LEU A 104 3.54 -2.20 -2.13
N PRO A 105 4.82 -2.64 -2.15
CA PRO A 105 5.23 -3.83 -2.91
C PRO A 105 4.53 -5.11 -2.43
N PHE A 106 4.24 -5.21 -1.14
CA PHE A 106 3.60 -6.38 -0.53
C PHE A 106 2.11 -6.49 -0.87
N MET A 107 1.48 -5.39 -1.30
CA MET A 107 0.14 -5.42 -1.88
C MET A 107 0.19 -5.65 -3.40
N VAL A 108 1.04 -4.89 -4.09
CA VAL A 108 1.02 -4.82 -5.56
C VAL A 108 1.56 -6.10 -6.20
N GLN A 109 2.68 -6.65 -5.71
CA GLN A 109 3.31 -7.81 -6.37
C GLN A 109 2.45 -9.08 -6.32
N PRO A 110 1.88 -9.48 -5.17
CA PRO A 110 1.02 -10.67 -5.14
C PRO A 110 -0.25 -10.50 -5.97
N LEU A 111 -0.86 -9.31 -5.96
CA LEU A 111 -2.01 -8.99 -6.81
C LEU A 111 -1.64 -9.01 -8.30
N GLN A 112 -0.49 -8.45 -8.67
CA GLN A 112 -0.03 -8.43 -10.05
C GLN A 112 0.16 -9.88 -10.55
N ASN A 113 0.83 -10.72 -9.77
CA ASN A 113 1.03 -12.14 -10.11
C ASN A 113 -0.30 -12.88 -10.26
N ALA A 114 -1.26 -12.62 -9.36
CA ALA A 114 -2.60 -13.19 -9.46
C ALA A 114 -3.30 -12.77 -10.77
N PHE A 115 -3.27 -11.48 -11.11
CA PHE A 115 -3.87 -10.99 -12.35
C PHE A 115 -3.18 -11.51 -13.62
N GLU A 116 -1.86 -11.64 -13.61
CA GLU A 116 -1.09 -12.23 -14.71
C GLU A 116 -1.44 -13.71 -14.91
N SER A 117 -1.61 -14.47 -13.82
CA SER A 117 -1.94 -15.90 -13.87
C SER A 117 -3.32 -16.22 -14.46
N ILE A 118 -4.27 -15.29 -14.36
CA ILE A 118 -5.62 -15.42 -14.97
C ILE A 118 -5.52 -15.44 -16.51
N GLY A 119 -4.53 -14.76 -17.08
CA GLY A 119 -4.35 -14.62 -18.52
C GLY A 119 -5.42 -13.76 -19.20
N ARG A 120 -5.52 -13.92 -20.53
CA ARG A 120 -6.42 -13.13 -21.39
C ARG A 120 -7.75 -13.81 -21.67
N ARG A 121 -7.75 -15.15 -21.73
CA ARG A 121 -8.89 -15.97 -22.17
C ARG A 121 -10.19 -15.72 -21.39
N PRO A 122 -10.20 -15.61 -20.04
CA PRO A 122 -11.44 -15.35 -19.30
C PRO A 122 -12.11 -14.02 -19.68
N LEU A 123 -11.32 -12.96 -19.91
CA LEU A 123 -11.85 -11.67 -20.35
C LEU A 123 -12.34 -11.69 -21.80
N GLU A 124 -11.66 -12.43 -22.67
CA GLU A 124 -12.10 -12.60 -24.06
C GLU A 124 -13.46 -13.28 -24.12
N VAL A 125 -13.69 -14.32 -23.29
CA VAL A 125 -15.00 -14.98 -23.16
C VAL A 125 -16.05 -14.04 -22.55
N ALA A 126 -15.71 -13.25 -21.53
CA ALA A 126 -16.63 -12.26 -20.98
C ALA A 126 -17.05 -11.22 -22.05
N ALA A 127 -16.11 -10.79 -22.90
CA ALA A 127 -16.38 -9.86 -23.98
C ALA A 127 -17.31 -10.44 -25.06
N THR A 128 -17.24 -11.75 -25.36
CA THR A 128 -18.20 -12.38 -26.30
C THR A 128 -19.63 -12.43 -25.73
N LEU A 129 -19.76 -12.46 -24.41
CA LEU A 129 -21.03 -12.31 -23.70
C LEU A 129 -21.48 -10.84 -23.53
N ARG A 130 -20.78 -9.90 -24.18
CA ARG A 130 -21.02 -8.44 -24.10
C ARG A 130 -20.84 -7.83 -22.72
N ALA A 131 -20.06 -8.48 -21.83
CA ALA A 131 -19.66 -7.86 -20.58
C ALA A 131 -18.77 -6.64 -20.84
N THR A 132 -19.03 -5.53 -20.14
CA THR A 132 -18.15 -4.36 -20.22
C THR A 132 -16.83 -4.64 -19.48
N PRO A 133 -15.73 -3.92 -19.75
CA PRO A 133 -14.45 -4.14 -19.07
C PRO A 133 -14.53 -4.01 -17.54
N LEU A 134 -15.34 -3.07 -17.04
CA LEU A 134 -15.57 -2.89 -15.61
C LEU A 134 -16.41 -4.02 -15.03
N ASP A 135 -17.48 -4.43 -15.73
CA ASP A 135 -18.27 -5.60 -15.33
C ASP A 135 -17.39 -6.84 -15.25
N ALA A 136 -16.69 -7.20 -16.34
CA ALA A 136 -15.80 -8.36 -16.38
C ALA A 136 -14.70 -8.31 -15.29
N PHE A 137 -14.23 -7.12 -14.91
CA PHE A 137 -13.31 -6.98 -13.78
C PHE A 137 -13.96 -7.45 -12.47
N PHE A 138 -15.15 -6.95 -12.13
CA PHE A 138 -15.80 -7.30 -10.86
C PHE A 138 -16.46 -8.69 -10.88
N SER A 139 -16.99 -9.15 -12.02
CA SER A 139 -17.72 -10.41 -12.13
C SER A 139 -16.84 -11.62 -12.46
N VAL A 140 -15.67 -11.41 -13.09
CA VAL A 140 -14.75 -12.50 -13.48
C VAL A 140 -13.41 -12.38 -12.77
N VAL A 141 -12.74 -11.24 -12.90
CA VAL A 141 -11.36 -11.10 -12.43
C VAL A 141 -11.27 -11.13 -10.91
N VAL A 142 -12.07 -10.31 -10.22
CA VAL A 142 -12.01 -10.20 -8.75
C VAL A 142 -12.29 -11.55 -8.07
N PRO A 143 -13.34 -12.31 -8.44
CA PRO A 143 -13.57 -13.65 -7.88
C PRO A 143 -12.43 -14.63 -8.15
N MET A 144 -11.86 -14.64 -9.36
CA MET A 144 -10.74 -15.51 -9.70
C MET A 144 -9.44 -15.12 -8.98
N ALA A 145 -9.24 -13.83 -8.75
CA ALA A 145 -8.06 -13.28 -8.06
C ALA A 145 -8.20 -13.27 -6.53
N LEU A 146 -9.33 -13.75 -5.97
CA LEU A 146 -9.61 -13.68 -4.53
C LEU A 146 -8.49 -14.29 -3.66
N PRO A 147 -7.85 -15.44 -4.02
CA PRO A 147 -6.69 -15.94 -3.28
C PRO A 147 -5.52 -14.94 -3.30
N GLY A 148 -5.30 -14.26 -4.42
CA GLY A 148 -4.29 -13.21 -4.55
C GLY A 148 -4.59 -11.99 -3.68
N PHE A 149 -5.85 -11.55 -3.61
CA PHE A 149 -6.28 -10.50 -2.68
C PHE A 149 -6.03 -10.87 -1.22
N LEU A 150 -6.30 -12.12 -0.84
CA LEU A 150 -6.05 -12.61 0.52
C LEU A 150 -4.54 -12.60 0.82
N THR A 151 -3.72 -13.14 -0.08
CA THR A 151 -2.25 -13.14 0.07
C THR A 151 -1.71 -11.73 0.20
N ALA A 152 -2.10 -10.82 -0.71
CA ALA A 152 -1.65 -9.43 -0.70
C ALA A 152 -2.05 -8.69 0.58
N SER A 153 -3.28 -8.92 1.06
CA SER A 153 -3.79 -8.31 2.30
C SER A 153 -3.03 -8.80 3.52
N VAL A 154 -2.83 -10.12 3.65
CA VAL A 154 -2.10 -10.72 4.77
C VAL A 154 -0.64 -10.28 4.77
N MET A 155 0.03 -10.28 3.61
CA MET A 155 1.42 -9.82 3.49
C MET A 155 1.57 -8.35 3.85
N SER A 156 0.69 -7.48 3.34
CA SER A 156 0.72 -6.04 3.62
C SER A 156 0.45 -5.75 5.10
N PHE A 157 -0.55 -6.42 5.68
CA PHE A 157 -0.87 -6.30 7.09
C PHE A 157 0.30 -6.75 7.98
N ALA A 158 0.82 -7.96 7.73
CA ALA A 158 1.93 -8.51 8.49
C ALA A 158 3.19 -7.64 8.38
N HIS A 159 3.49 -7.13 7.19
CA HIS A 159 4.61 -6.21 7.00
C HIS A 159 4.40 -4.91 7.77
N THR A 160 3.20 -4.33 7.75
CA THR A 160 2.90 -3.10 8.49
C THR A 160 3.01 -3.30 10.00
N VAL A 161 2.60 -4.47 10.51
CA VAL A 161 2.76 -4.83 11.93
C VAL A 161 4.23 -5.00 12.32
N GLY A 162 5.04 -5.60 11.44
CA GLY A 162 6.44 -5.91 11.70
C GLY A 162 7.43 -4.78 11.42
N GLU A 163 6.99 -3.69 10.79
CA GLU A 163 7.86 -2.58 10.44
C GLU A 163 8.16 -1.72 11.68
N PHE A 164 9.44 -1.38 11.83
CA PHE A 164 9.93 -0.64 12.99
C PHE A 164 10.77 0.58 12.58
N GLY A 165 11.61 0.46 11.55
CA GLY A 165 12.58 1.49 11.18
C GLY A 165 11.89 2.78 10.74
N VAL A 166 10.92 2.66 9.83
CA VAL A 166 10.14 3.82 9.37
C VAL A 166 9.24 4.37 10.47
N VAL A 167 8.65 3.48 11.28
CA VAL A 167 7.71 3.82 12.35
C VAL A 167 8.38 4.66 13.44
N LEU A 168 9.60 4.31 13.87
CA LEU A 168 10.33 5.11 14.86
C LEU A 168 10.62 6.53 14.37
N MET A 169 10.98 6.67 13.09
CA MET A 169 11.38 7.97 12.53
C MET A 169 10.19 8.90 12.33
N ILE A 170 9.09 8.36 11.80
CA ILE A 170 7.92 9.14 11.38
C ILE A 170 6.91 9.25 12.52
N GLY A 171 6.73 8.17 13.27
CA GLY A 171 5.78 8.08 14.37
C GLY A 171 6.23 8.86 15.60
N GLY A 172 7.51 8.78 16.00
CA GLY A 172 7.95 9.37 17.28
C GLY A 172 7.16 8.81 18.47
N ASN A 173 7.04 9.57 19.57
CA ASN A 173 6.25 9.16 20.73
C ASN A 173 4.76 9.47 20.54
N LEU A 174 4.06 8.63 19.76
CA LEU A 174 2.58 8.63 19.63
C LEU A 174 1.87 7.85 20.75
N ALA A 175 2.62 7.40 21.76
CA ALA A 175 2.12 6.68 22.94
C ALA A 175 1.79 7.66 24.07
#